data_AF-A0A1Y5KPV7-F1
#
_entry.id   AF-A0A1Y5KPV7-F1
#
_cell.length_a   1.000
_cell.length_b   1.000
_cell.length_c   1.000
_cell.angle_alpha   90.00
_cell.angle_beta   90.00
_cell.angle_gamma   90.00
#
_symmetry.space_group_name_H-M   'P 1'
#
loop_
_entity.id
_entity.type
_entity.pdbx_description
1 polymer ?
#
loop_
_entity_poly.entity_id
_entity_poly.type
_entity_poly.pdbx_seq_one_letter_code
_entity_poly.pdbx_strand_id
1 'polypeptide(L)'
;MHDLAEATDENVQMMVLDGLDALCIEKISASTAVPSATEVDGRLPLHWTAADKCILANSAIELLVEIVNPRDEARPPTRSSRLRTSRGSPNRC
;
A
#
# COMPACT_ATOMS: atom_id res chain seq x y z
N MET A 1 -3.11 -12.03 10.72
CA MET A 1 -3.51 -10.74 10.13
C MET A 1 -4.94 -10.39 10.49
N HIS A 2 -5.89 -11.32 10.38
CA HIS A 2 -7.28 -11.14 10.81
C HIS A 2 -7.43 -10.70 12.28
N ASP A 3 -6.74 -11.33 13.23
CA ASP A 3 -6.82 -10.95 14.65
C ASP A 3 -6.41 -9.49 14.90
N LEU A 4 -5.42 -8.98 14.15
CA LEU A 4 -5.00 -7.59 14.25
C LEU A 4 -6.05 -6.65 13.65
N ALA A 5 -6.67 -7.04 12.53
CA ALA A 5 -7.73 -6.26 11.91
C ALA A 5 -8.98 -6.23 12.82
N GLU A 6 -9.32 -7.34 13.46
CA GLU A 6 -10.42 -7.42 14.43
C GLU A 6 -10.13 -6.58 15.68
N ALA A 7 -8.89 -6.63 16.20
CA ALA A 7 -8.51 -5.88 17.39
C ALA A 7 -8.42 -4.36 17.17
N THR A 8 -8.13 -3.93 15.93
CA THR A 8 -7.92 -2.50 15.59
C THR A 8 -9.09 -1.86 14.85
N ASP A 9 -9.96 -2.66 14.23
CA ASP A 9 -11.01 -2.23 13.30
C ASP A 9 -10.47 -1.33 12.17
N GLU A 10 -9.22 -1.54 11.76
CA GLU A 10 -8.50 -0.74 10.74
C GLU A 10 -7.93 -1.61 9.62
N ASN A 11 -7.34 -0.98 8.61
CA ASN A 11 -6.69 -1.71 7.52
C ASN A 11 -5.41 -2.38 8.00
N VAL A 12 -5.27 -3.66 7.66
CA VAL A 12 -4.04 -4.43 7.87
C VAL A 12 -3.55 -4.91 6.50
N GLN A 13 -2.30 -4.60 6.17
CA GLN A 13 -1.69 -4.88 4.86
C GLN A 13 -0.41 -5.67 5.05
N MET A 14 -0.16 -6.63 4.15
CA MET A 14 1.10 -7.37 4.08
C MET A 14 1.79 -7.04 2.76
N MET A 15 2.99 -6.49 2.87
CA MET A 15 3.78 -6.01 1.75
C MET A 15 5.11 -6.75 1.69
N VAL A 16 5.57 -7.05 0.48
CA VAL A 16 6.90 -7.60 0.23
C VAL A 16 7.64 -6.73 -0.78
N LEU A 17 8.96 -6.69 -0.66
CA LEU A 17 9.80 -6.06 -1.66
C LEU A 17 9.81 -6.93 -2.93
N ASP A 18 9.52 -6.32 -4.08
CA ASP A 18 9.65 -6.96 -5.38
C ASP A 18 10.32 -6.01 -6.38
N GLY A 19 11.61 -6.26 -6.62
CA GLY A 19 12.48 -5.38 -7.38
C GLY A 19 12.58 -4.01 -6.71
N LEU A 20 11.87 -3.04 -7.26
CA LEU A 20 11.90 -1.63 -6.85
C LEU A 20 10.54 -1.13 -6.36
N ASP A 21 9.57 -2.04 -6.26
CA ASP A 21 8.21 -1.78 -5.79
C ASP A 21 7.92 -2.61 -4.54
N ALA A 22 6.93 -2.18 -3.77
CA ALA A 22 6.26 -3.00 -2.77
C ALA A 22 5.06 -3.70 -3.41
N LEU A 23 5.00 -5.02 -3.28
CA LEU A 23 3.87 -5.85 -3.69
C LEU A 23 2.97 -6.13 -2.48
N CYS A 24 1.71 -5.75 -2.57
CA CYS A 24 0.69 -6.08 -1.59
C CYS A 24 0.19 -7.51 -1.80
N ILE A 25 0.59 -8.44 -0.95
CA ILE A 25 0.18 -9.85 -1.05
C ILE A 25 -1.11 -10.14 -0.28
N GLU A 26 -1.45 -9.31 0.71
CA GLU A 26 -2.67 -9.45 1.50
C GLU A 26 -3.13 -8.08 2.00
N LYS A 27 -4.45 -7.86 1.99
CA LYS A 27 -5.08 -6.68 2.58
C LYS A 27 -6.40 -7.09 3.22
N ILE A 28 -6.55 -6.79 4.50
CA ILE A 28 -7.79 -6.90 5.25
C ILE A 28 -8.27 -5.49 5.55
N SER A 29 -9.51 -5.18 5.18
CA SER A 29 -10.14 -3.88 5.45
C SER A 29 -11.37 -4.08 6.30
N ALA A 30 -11.35 -3.52 7.51
CA ALA A 30 -12.52 -3.44 8.35
C ALA A 30 -13.54 -2.42 7.83
N SER A 31 -14.77 -2.48 8.35
CA SER A 31 -15.88 -1.67 7.84
C SER A 31 -15.75 -0.17 8.14
N THR A 32 -15.08 0.18 9.23
CA THR A 32 -14.87 1.57 9.69
C THR A 32 -13.50 2.11 9.26
N ALA A 33 -12.65 1.27 8.68
CA ALA A 33 -11.27 1.57 8.37
C ALA A 33 -11.13 2.73 7.40
N VAL A 34 -10.04 3.50 7.54
CA VAL A 34 -9.76 4.63 6.63
C VAL A 34 -9.57 4.12 5.20
N PRO A 35 -10.27 4.67 4.18
CA PRO A 35 -10.11 4.18 2.81
C PRO A 35 -8.66 4.27 2.33
N SER A 36 -8.08 3.11 1.98
CA SER A 36 -6.73 3.01 1.44
C SER A 36 -6.75 2.71 -0.05
N ALA A 37 -5.78 3.28 -0.76
CA ALA A 37 -5.62 3.09 -2.20
C ALA A 37 -4.89 1.79 -2.59
N THR A 38 -4.28 1.09 -1.63
CA THR A 38 -3.63 -0.18 -1.89
C THR A 38 -4.65 -1.24 -2.29
N GLU A 39 -4.38 -2.04 -3.31
CA GLU A 39 -5.14 -3.27 -3.62
C GLU A 39 -4.22 -4.48 -3.48
N VAL A 40 -4.80 -5.67 -3.24
CA VAL A 40 -4.05 -6.94 -3.31
C VAL A 40 -3.54 -7.12 -4.75
N ASP A 41 -2.34 -7.69 -4.89
CA ASP A 41 -1.54 -7.77 -6.12
C ASP A 41 -1.17 -6.40 -6.73
N GLY A 42 -1.44 -5.31 -6.01
CA GLY A 42 -1.01 -3.97 -6.36
C GLY A 42 0.48 -3.79 -6.09
N ARG A 43 1.17 -3.19 -7.07
CA ARG A 43 2.57 -2.74 -6.94
C ARG A 43 2.59 -1.25 -6.71
N LEU A 44 3.32 -0.84 -5.67
CA LEU A 44 3.43 0.56 -5.26
C LEU A 44 4.90 0.94 -5.17
N PRO A 45 5.31 2.11 -5.69
CA PRO A 45 6.66 2.59 -5.51
C PRO A 45 7.05 2.71 -4.05
N LEU A 46 8.31 2.42 -3.73
CA LEU A 46 8.77 2.22 -2.35
C LEU A 46 8.75 3.46 -1.44
N HIS A 47 8.30 4.62 -1.94
CA HIS A 47 8.20 5.87 -1.19
C HIS A 47 6.76 6.32 -0.90
N TRP A 48 5.75 5.57 -1.38
CA TRP A 48 4.34 6.01 -1.33
C TRP A 48 3.67 5.78 0.02
N THR A 49 3.87 4.60 0.63
CA THR A 49 3.19 4.20 1.87
C THR A 49 4.14 4.13 3.06
N ALA A 50 3.57 3.99 4.26
CA ALA A 50 4.36 3.78 5.47
C ALA A 50 5.08 2.42 5.46
N ALA A 51 4.41 1.36 4.96
CA ALA A 51 5.01 0.04 4.84
C ALA A 51 6.24 0.07 3.92
N ASP A 52 6.14 0.81 2.81
CA ASP A 52 7.24 0.92 1.86
C ASP A 52 8.47 1.60 2.47
N LYS A 53 8.26 2.64 3.28
CA LYS A 53 9.34 3.28 4.05
C LYS A 53 9.96 2.32 5.07
N CYS A 54 9.18 1.46 5.70
CA CYS A 54 9.70 0.42 6.58
C CYS A 54 10.53 -0.61 5.80
N ILE A 55 10.11 -0.98 4.59
CA ILE A 55 10.90 -1.84 3.70
C ILE A 55 12.22 -1.15 3.34
N LEU A 56 12.18 0.11 2.88
CA LEU A 56 13.37 0.90 2.56
C LEU A 56 14.34 1.03 3.74
N ALA A 57 13.81 1.28 4.94
CA ALA A 57 14.62 1.43 6.14
C ALA A 57 15.41 0.15 6.53
N ASN A 58 14.95 -1.01 6.06
CA ASN A 58 15.59 -2.31 6.29
C ASN A 58 16.24 -2.89 5.02
N SER A 59 16.29 -2.12 3.93
CA SER A 59 16.91 -2.51 2.66
C SER A 59 18.35 -2.04 2.57
N ALA A 60 19.09 -2.57 1.59
CA ALA A 60 20.44 -2.11 1.27
C ALA A 60 20.43 -0.63 0.82
N ILE A 61 21.49 0.12 1.14
CA ILE A 61 21.55 1.56 0.88
C ILE A 61 21.52 1.89 -0.62
N GLU A 62 22.01 0.97 -1.46
CA GLU A 62 21.99 1.07 -2.91
C GLU A 62 20.55 1.20 -3.44
N LEU A 63 19.62 0.46 -2.84
CA LEU A 63 18.21 0.52 -3.19
C LEU A 63 17.61 1.88 -2.83
N LEU A 64 17.96 2.44 -1.67
CA LEU A 64 17.52 3.78 -1.28
C LEU A 64 18.04 4.83 -2.26
N VAL A 65 19.31 4.76 -2.64
CA VAL A 65 19.92 5.67 -3.62
C VAL A 65 19.19 5.57 -4.95
N GLU A 66 18.83 4.36 -5.37
CA GLU A 66 18.11 4.13 -6.62
C GLU A 66 16.68 4.71 -6.61
N ILE A 67 15.98 4.64 -5.47
CA ILE A 67 14.62 5.17 -5.30
C ILE A 67 14.59 6.69 -5.10
N VAL A 68 15.62 7.28 -4.50
CA VAL A 68 15.72 8.75 -4.30
C VAL A 68 15.92 9.48 -5.63
N ASN A 69 16.49 8.82 -6.64
CA ASN A 69 16.59 9.40 -7.97
C ASN A 69 15.19 9.51 -8.59
N PRO A 70 14.83 10.69 -9.13
CA PRO A 70 13.48 10.92 -9.65
C PRO A 70 13.16 9.93 -10.77
N ARG A 71 12.06 9.21 -10.59
CA ARG A 71 11.44 8.34 -11.59
C ARG A 71 10.20 9.02 -12.14
N ASP A 72 9.87 8.74 -13.40
CA ASP A 72 8.65 9.25 -14.03
C ASP A 72 7.44 8.43 -13.56
N GLU A 73 7.09 8.59 -12.27
CA GLU A 73 6.03 7.86 -11.59
C GLU A 73 4.89 8.81 -11.22
N ALA A 74 3.66 8.33 -11.38
CA ALA A 74 2.48 9.10 -11.01
C ALA A 74 2.52 9.45 -9.50
N ARG A 75 2.02 10.62 -9.13
CA ARG A 75 1.87 10.95 -7.70
C ARG A 75 0.95 9.92 -7.02
N PRO A 76 1.25 9.49 -5.77
CA PRO A 76 0.37 8.57 -5.04
C PRO A 76 -1.07 9.13 -5.01
N PRO A 77 -2.08 8.27 -5.25
CA PRO A 77 -3.47 8.70 -5.28
C PRO A 77 -3.87 9.26 -3.92
N THR A 78 -4.27 10.53 -3.90
CA THR A 78 -4.80 11.19 -2.70
C THR A 78 -6.27 10.82 -2.50
N ARG A 79 -6.78 10.94 -1.27
CA ARG A 79 -8.16 10.57 -0.91
C ARG A 79 -9.25 11.16 -1.82
N SER A 80 -9.04 12.35 -2.39
CA SER A 80 -10.01 13.01 -3.27
C SER A 80 -10.11 12.39 -4.66
N SER A 81 -9.09 11.65 -5.12
CA SER A 81 -9.06 11.12 -6.49
C SER A 81 -10.00 9.92 -6.69
N ARG A 82 -10.30 9.14 -5.64
CA ARG A 82 -11.17 7.95 -5.70
C ARG A 82 -12.65 8.18 -5.44
N LEU A 83 -13.04 9.31 -4.83
CA LEU A 83 -14.46 9.65 -4.66
C LEU A 83 -15.18 9.82 -6.02
N ARG A 84 -14.42 9.88 -7.13
CA ARG A 84 -14.96 10.03 -8.47
C ARG A 84 -15.33 8.71 -9.17
N THR A 85 -14.89 7.54 -8.68
CA THR A 85 -14.97 6.28 -9.46
C THR A 85 -15.72 5.11 -8.81
N SER A 86 -16.22 5.20 -7.57
CA SER A 86 -16.88 4.04 -6.93
C SER A 86 -18.41 4.08 -6.98
N ARG A 87 -18.98 3.72 -8.13
CA ARG A 87 -20.18 2.87 -8.16
C ARG A 87 -19.71 1.44 -8.47
N GLY A 88 -19.77 0.57 -7.47
CA GLY A 88 -19.76 -0.89 -7.64
C GLY A 88 -18.41 -1.59 -7.51
N SER A 89 -18.21 -2.31 -6.40
CA SER A 89 -18.04 -3.77 -6.45
C SER A 89 -18.04 -4.36 -5.03
N PRO A 90 -18.86 -5.39 -4.75
CA PRO A 90 -18.88 -6.10 -3.48
C PRO A 90 -18.04 -7.37 -3.61
N ASN A 91 -16.79 -7.38 -3.13
CA ASN A 91 -16.10 -8.61 -2.78
C ASN A 91 -15.57 -8.48 -1.35
N ARG A 92 -16.40 -8.95 -0.42
CA ARG A 92 -16.03 -9.25 0.97
C ARG A 92 -15.73 -10.76 0.99
N CYS A 93 -14.48 -11.12 1.27
CA CYS A 93 -14.13 -12.38 1.90
C CYS A 93 -13.90 -12.09 3.38
#